data_AF-A0A521DKF6-F1
#
_entry.id   AF-A0A521DKF6-F1
#
_cell.length_a   1.000
_cell.length_b   1.000
_cell.length_c   1.000
_cell.angle_alpha   90.00
_cell.angle_beta   90.00
_cell.angle_gamma   90.00
#
_symmetry.space_group_name_H-M   'P 1'
#
loop_
_entity.id
_entity.type
_entity.pdbx_description
1 polymer ?
#
loop_
_entity_poly.entity_id
_entity_poly.type
_entity_poly.pdbx_seq_one_letter_code
_entity_poly.pdbx_strand_id
1 'polypeptide(L)' 'MKVVMDLSTEEWQAALSCIERRFKELRMKVLEGDRKGRSIQRYREEVFLLGRVLDEWKYQIKPNAKDRNDL' A
#
# COMPACT_ATOMS: atom_id res chain seq x y z
N MET A 1 -0.27 -7.04 14.89
CA MET A 1 -0.66 -8.17 14.01
C MET A 1 0.28 -8.16 12.83
N LYS A 2 1.09 -9.21 12.64
CA LYS A 2 2.04 -9.29 11.52
C LYS A 2 1.32 -10.02 10.39
N VAL A 3 0.91 -9.31 9.35
CA VAL A 3 0.26 -9.91 8.18
C VAL A 3 1.36 -10.57 7.35
N VAL A 4 1.42 -11.90 7.39
CA VAL A 4 2.33 -12.69 6.55
C VAL A 4 1.51 -13.16 5.36
N MET A 5 1.85 -12.70 4.15
CA MET A 5 1.24 -13.19 2.92
C MET A 5 2.27 -14.02 2.16
N ASP A 6 1.92 -15.27 1.89
CA ASP A 6 2.72 -16.16 1.06
C ASP A 6 2.31 -15.93 -0.40
N LEU A 7 2.95 -14.95 -1.03
CA LEU A 7 2.73 -14.56 -2.42
C LEU A 7 4.01 -14.76 -3.21
N SER A 8 3.88 -15.20 -4.46
CA SER A 8 4.98 -15.10 -5.41
C SER A 8 5.39 -13.64 -5.64
N THR A 9 6.61 -13.40 -6.14
CA THR A 9 7.08 -12.05 -6.45
C THR A 9 6.14 -11.31 -7.43
N GLU A 10 5.56 -12.02 -8.38
CA GLU A 10 4.64 -11.46 -9.38
C GLU A 10 3.31 -11.06 -8.73
N GLU A 11 2.74 -11.93 -7.90
CA GLU A 11 1.51 -11.63 -7.15
C GLU A 11 1.73 -10.47 -6.17
N TRP A 12 2.90 -10.42 -5.53
CA TRP A 12 3.29 -9.32 -4.66
C TRP A 12 3.34 -7.99 -5.41
N GLN A 13 3.99 -7.94 -6.58
CA GLN A 13 4.09 -6.75 -7.41
C GLN A 13 2.71 -6.32 -7.95
N ALA A 14 1.88 -7.26 -8.37
CA ALA A 14 0.53 -6.99 -8.84
C ALA A 14 -0.35 -6.41 -7.72
N ALA A 15 -0.30 -7.01 -6.53
CA ALA A 15 -1.02 -6.52 -5.36
C ALA A 15 -0.55 -5.12 -4.94
N LEU A 16 0.77 -4.89 -4.90
CA LEU A 16 1.35 -3.58 -4.60
C LEU A 16 0.86 -2.52 -5.61
N SER A 17 0.90 -2.83 -6.91
CA SER A 17 0.43 -1.93 -7.97
C SER A 17 -1.06 -1.57 -7.82
N CYS A 18 -1.89 -2.55 -7.47
CA CYS A 18 -3.31 -2.34 -7.21
C CYS A 18 -3.55 -1.41 -6.02
N ILE A 19 -2.83 -1.62 -4.91
CA ILE A 19 -2.94 -0.78 -3.70
C ILE A 19 -2.45 0.64 -3.99
N GLU A 20 -1.31 0.80 -4.68
CA GLU A 20 -0.78 2.12 -5.04
C GLU A 20 -1.73 2.90 -5.94
N ARG A 21 -2.35 2.23 -6.93
CA ARG A 21 -3.36 2.84 -7.79
C ARG A 21 -4.54 3.34 -6.96
N ARG A 22 -5.08 2.50 -6.07
CA ARG A 22 -6.21 2.87 -5.21
C ARG A 22 -5.87 4.02 -4.28
N PHE A 23 -4.69 4.01 -3.69
CA PHE A 23 -4.21 5.09 -2.83
C PHE A 23 -4.16 6.44 -3.57
N LYS A 24 -3.63 6.45 -4.80
CA LYS A 24 -3.60 7.66 -5.65
C LYS A 24 -5.01 8.17 -5.97
N GLU A 25 -5.93 7.29 -6.35
CA GLU A 25 -7.33 7.65 -6.63
C GLU A 25 -8.02 8.32 -5.43
N LEU A 26 -7.85 7.75 -4.24
CA LEU A 26 -8.48 8.29 -3.03
C LEU A 26 -7.86 9.63 -2.61
N ARG A 27 -6.53 9.81 -2.77
CA ARG A 27 -5.90 11.11 -2.54
C ARG A 27 -6.49 12.19 -3.44
N MET A 28 -6.77 11.88 -4.70
CA MET A 28 -7.44 12.82 -5.61
C MET A 28 -8.85 13.15 -5.13
N LYS A 29 -9.62 12.16 -4.66
CA LYS A 29 -10.97 12.39 -4.10
C LYS A 29 -10.95 13.24 -2.82
N VAL A 30 -9.96 13.03 -1.95
CA VAL A 30 -9.73 13.87 -0.77
C VAL A 30 -9.47 15.31 -1.17
N LEU A 31 -8.54 15.56 -2.09
CA LEU A 31 -8.22 16.91 -2.58
C LEU A 31 -9.42 17.58 -3.25
N GLU A 32 -10.16 16.85 -4.08
CA GLU A 32 -11.35 17.38 -4.75
C GLU A 32 -12.45 17.72 -3.74
N GLY A 33 -12.69 16.84 -2.76
CA GLY A 33 -13.70 17.06 -1.75
C GLY A 33 -13.34 18.18 -0.78
N ASP A 34 -12.06 18.33 -0.43
CA ASP A 34 -11.55 19.49 0.33
C ASP A 34 -11.81 20.79 -0.43
N ARG A 35 -11.52 20.83 -1.74
CA ARG A 35 -11.80 22.00 -2.59
C ARG A 35 -13.30 22.34 -2.69
N LYS A 36 -14.16 21.33 -2.62
CA LYS A 36 -15.62 21.47 -2.82
C LYS A 36 -16.41 21.51 -1.50
N GLY A 37 -15.76 21.46 -0.34
CA GLY A 37 -16.42 21.39 0.97
C GLY A 37 -17.28 20.14 1.18
N ARG A 38 -16.94 19.02 0.54
CA ARG A 38 -17.68 17.74 0.65
C ARG A 38 -17.17 16.92 1.83
N SER A 39 -18.03 16.10 2.42
CA SER A 39 -17.58 15.10 3.40
C SER A 39 -16.64 14.10 2.73
N ILE A 40 -15.42 14.01 3.24
CA ILE A 40 -14.34 13.14 2.75
C ILE A 40 -13.74 12.27 3.84
N GLN A 41 -14.38 12.20 5.01
CA GLN A 41 -13.85 11.50 6.17
C GLN A 41 -13.53 10.03 5.86
N ARG A 42 -14.46 9.34 5.19
CA ARG A 42 -14.25 7.95 4.73
C ARG A 42 -13.05 7.80 3.80
N TYR A 43 -12.83 8.75 2.88
CA TYR A 43 -11.68 8.71 1.98
C TYR A 43 -10.37 8.99 2.72
N ARG A 44 -10.38 9.87 3.74
CA ARG A 44 -9.20 10.13 4.58
C ARG A 44 -8.83 8.89 5.41
N GLU A 45 -9.81 8.22 6.02
CA GLU A 45 -9.61 6.98 6.75
C GLU A 45 -9.05 5.87 5.84
N GLU A 46 -9.61 5.70 4.65
CA GLU A 46 -9.14 4.70 3.68
C GLU A 46 -7.71 5.01 3.18
N VAL A 47 -7.41 6.29 2.86
CA VAL A 47 -6.04 6.72 2.50
C VAL A 47 -5.05 6.44 3.62
N PHE A 48 -5.42 6.74 4.87
CA PHE A 48 -4.56 6.50 6.02
C PHE A 48 -4.23 5.02 6.18
N LEU A 49 -5.23 4.13 6.09
CA LEU A 49 -5.04 2.68 6.18
C LEU A 49 -4.19 2.15 5.03
N LEU A 50 -4.48 2.55 3.78
CA LEU A 50 -3.70 2.11 2.62
C LEU A 50 -2.25 2.63 2.65
N GLY A 51 -2.03 3.85 3.17
CA GLY A 51 -0.69 4.39 3.38
C GLY A 51 0.12 3.50 4.33
N ARG A 52 -0.49 3.08 5.44
CA ARG A 52 0.15 2.14 6.38
C ARG A 52 0.46 0.79 5.76
N VAL A 53 -0.46 0.23 4.97
CA VAL A 53 -0.22 -1.05 4.26
C VAL A 53 0.95 -0.91 3.29
N LEU A 54 1.01 0.18 2.52
CA LEU A 54 2.10 0.45 1.59
C LEU A 54 3.45 0.60 2.30
N ASP A 55 3.48 1.30 3.43
CA ASP A 55 4.69 1.45 4.24
C ASP A 55 5.15 0.10 4.77
N GLU A 56 4.25 -0.65 5.43
CA GLU A 56 4.55 -1.98 5.96
C GLU A 56 5.03 -2.93 4.85
N TRP A 57 4.43 -2.88 3.66
CA TRP A 57 4.82 -3.71 2.51
C TRP A 57 6.16 -3.31 1.90
N LYS A 58 6.48 -2.01 1.80
CA LYS A 58 7.80 -1.55 1.35
C LYS A 58 8.91 -2.01 2.29
N TYR A 59 8.65 -2.03 3.60
CA TYR A 59 9.60 -2.56 4.58
C TYR A 59 9.64 -4.09 4.65
N GLN A 60 8.61 -4.78 4.15
CA GLN A 60 8.64 -6.24 3.98
C GLN A 60 9.47 -6.68 2.77
N ILE A 61 9.80 -5.81 1.81
CA ILE A 61 10.81 -6.09 0.77
C ILE A 61 12.22 -5.95 1.37
N LYS A 62 12.55 -6.86 2.28
CA LYS A 62 13.90 -7.40 2.53
C LYS A 62 13.80 -8.67 3.40
N PRO A 63 13.51 -9.80 2.76
CA PRO A 63 14.22 -11.03 3.02
C PRO A 63 14.95 -11.42 1.73
N ASN A 64 16.24 -11.74 1.86
CA ASN A 64 17.08 -12.40 0.86
C ASN A 64 17.78 -11.53 -0.20
N ALA A 65 18.65 -10.63 0.29
CA ALA A 65 19.94 -10.43 -0.35
C ALA A 65 21.10 -11.13 0.41
N LYS A 66 20.79 -12.02 1.36
CA LYS A 66 21.80 -12.72 2.18
C LYS A 66 21.75 -14.25 2.17
N ASP A 67 20.79 -14.89 1.49
CA ASP A 67 20.75 -16.36 1.35
C ASP A 67 21.23 -16.84 -0.03
N ARG A 68 22.26 -16.17 -0.59
CA ARG A 68 23.02 -16.68 -1.75
C ARG A 68 24.54 -16.67 -1.48
N ASN A 69 24.92 -16.89 -0.23
CA ASN A 69 26.24 -17.42 0.11
C ASN A 69 25.94 -18.56 1.08
N ASP A 70 25.77 -19.76 0.52
CA ASP A 70 26.11 -21.04 1.13
C ASP A 70 25.56 -22.14 0.20
N LEU A 71 26.34 -22.42 -0.85
CA LEU A 71 26.74 -23.75 -1.37
C LEU A 71 27.50 -23.59 -2.69
#